data_AF-A0A2Z5G8C3-F1
#
_entry.id   AF-A0A2Z5G8C3-F1
#
_cell.length_a   1.000
_cell.length_b   1.000
_cell.length_c   1.000
_cell.angle_alpha   90.00
_cell.angle_beta   90.00
_cell.angle_gamma   90.00
#
_symmetry.space_group_name_H-M   'P 1'
#
loop_
_entity.id
_entity.type
_entity.pdbx_description
1 polymer ?
#
loop_
_entity_poly.entity_id
_entity_poly.type
_entity_poly.pdbx_seq_one_letter_code
_entity_poly.pdbx_strand_id
1 'polypeptide(L)'
;MTPFEFVLVFFMGGLALTAIVGNEVSFTNALCQIIAIALGHYLVAWGRQRSQRFARLVDGTPLLLLENGQWRSETLREMGIADDDIMASARDSGIQNLEGLQSAVLERNGEISTAAKKEPSSER
;
A
#
# COMPACT_ATOMS: atom_id res chain seq x y z
N MET A 1 7.41 5.27 -2.63
CA MET A 1 8.07 3.96 -2.68
C MET A 1 7.15 2.96 -2.01
N THR A 2 6.95 1.79 -2.59
CA THR A 2 6.09 0.76 -1.99
C THR A 2 6.80 0.06 -0.82
N PRO A 3 6.06 -0.50 0.17
CA PRO A 3 6.67 -1.29 1.24
C PRO A 3 7.56 -2.43 0.72
N PHE A 4 7.17 -3.01 -0.43
CA PHE A 4 7.96 -4.02 -1.13
C PHE A 4 9.30 -3.47 -1.65
N GLU A 5 9.33 -2.26 -2.21
CA GLU A 5 10.57 -1.59 -2.62
C GLU A 5 11.51 -1.36 -1.42
N PHE A 6 10.96 -1.03 -0.25
CA PHE A 6 11.74 -0.87 0.98
C PHE A 6 12.42 -2.18 1.40
N VAL A 7 11.67 -3.29 1.37
CA VAL A 7 12.20 -4.63 1.64
C VAL A 7 13.29 -5.01 0.63
N LEU A 8 13.09 -4.71 -0.66
CA LEU A 8 14.08 -4.93 -1.71
C LEU A 8 15.39 -4.20 -1.45
N VAL A 9 15.33 -2.91 -1.09
CA VAL A 9 16.53 -2.11 -0.75
C VAL A 9 17.24 -2.69 0.48
N PHE A 10 16.49 -3.10 1.50
CA PHE A 10 17.04 -3.74 2.70
C PHE A 10 17.78 -5.05 2.35
N PHE A 11 17.15 -5.93 1.56
CA PHE A 11 17.78 -7.17 1.09
C PHE A 11 19.02 -6.90 0.24
N MET A 12 18.97 -5.90 -0.64
CA MET A 12 20.09 -5.52 -1.48
C MET A 12 21.29 -5.02 -0.65
N GLY A 13 21.04 -4.29 0.44
CA GLY A 13 22.06 -3.93 1.43
C GLY A 13 22.70 -5.16 2.10
N GLY A 14 21.89 -6.15 2.49
CA GLY A 14 22.38 -7.42 3.04
C GLY A 14 23.23 -8.24 2.06
N LEU A 15 22.85 -8.26 0.79
CA LEU A 15 23.63 -8.90 -0.29
C LEU A 15 24.94 -8.16 -0.55
N ALA A 16 24.94 -6.82 -0.55
CA ALA A 16 26.16 -6.03 -0.70
C ALA A 16 27.16 -6.28 0.45
N LEU A 17 26.67 -6.36 1.69
CA LEU A 17 27.50 -6.75 2.84
C LEU A 17 28.11 -8.15 2.66
N THR A 18 27.32 -9.10 2.18
CA THR A 18 27.78 -10.47 1.89
C THR A 18 28.81 -10.50 0.75
N ALA A 19 28.68 -9.63 -0.24
CA ALA A 19 29.63 -9.51 -1.35
C ALA A 19 30.96 -8.84 -0.95
N ILE A 20 30.93 -7.88 -0.01
CA ILE A 20 32.13 -7.19 0.49
C ILE A 20 32.91 -8.07 1.48
N VAL A 21 32.19 -8.84 2.31
CA VAL A 21 32.79 -9.70 3.35
C VAL A 21 33.06 -11.13 2.84
N GLY A 22 32.37 -11.56 1.78
CA GLY A 22 32.47 -12.90 1.21
C GLY A 22 33.69 -13.06 0.31
N ASN A 23 34.60 -13.95 0.70
CA ASN A 23 35.89 -14.18 0.04
C ASN A 23 35.82 -14.91 -1.32
N GLU A 24 34.62 -15.20 -1.83
CA GLU A 24 34.41 -15.98 -3.07
C GLU A 24 33.24 -15.42 -3.90
N VAL A 25 33.40 -14.20 -4.43
CA VAL A 25 32.42 -13.63 -5.36
C VAL A 25 32.70 -14.15 -6.78
N SER A 26 32.25 -15.37 -7.06
CA SER A 26 32.23 -15.91 -8.41
C SER A 26 31.24 -15.13 -9.29
N PHE A 27 31.67 -14.71 -10.49
CA PHE A 27 30.81 -14.01 -11.46
C PHE A 27 29.50 -14.77 -11.75
N THR A 28 29.58 -16.10 -11.76
CA THR A 28 28.40 -16.97 -11.91
C THR A 28 27.41 -16.83 -10.76
N ASN A 29 27.91 -16.65 -9.53
CA ASN A 29 27.06 -16.44 -8.36
C ASN A 29 26.34 -15.08 -8.44
N ALA A 30 27.06 -14.01 -8.81
CA ALA A 30 26.47 -12.68 -9.00
C ALA A 30 25.38 -12.69 -10.09
N LEU A 31 25.65 -13.33 -11.23
CA LEU A 31 24.68 -13.45 -12.32
C LEU A 31 23.45 -14.27 -11.91
N CYS A 32 23.65 -15.37 -11.18
CA CYS A 32 22.55 -16.20 -10.67
C CYS A 32 21.63 -15.42 -9.73
N GLN A 33 22.20 -14.61 -8.82
CA GLN A 33 21.43 -13.77 -7.89
C GLN A 33 20.59 -12.72 -8.63
N ILE A 34 21.18 -12.03 -9.61
CA ILE A 34 20.46 -11.04 -10.43
C ILE A 34 19.29 -11.70 -11.17
N ILE A 35 19.53 -12.84 -11.82
CA ILE A 35 18.49 -13.58 -12.55
C ILE A 35 17.40 -14.06 -11.60
N ALA A 36 17.76 -14.58 -10.42
CA ALA A 36 16.79 -15.06 -9.44
C ALA A 36 15.86 -13.94 -8.96
N ILE A 37 16.42 -12.75 -8.65
CA ILE A 37 15.63 -11.58 -8.23
C ILE A 37 14.75 -11.09 -9.39
N ALA A 38 15.30 -10.94 -10.59
CA ALA A 38 14.55 -10.50 -11.76
C ALA A 38 13.40 -11.45 -12.11
N LEU A 39 13.66 -12.75 -12.07
CA LEU A 39 12.65 -13.78 -12.30
C LEU A 39 11.60 -13.77 -11.20
N GLY A 40 11.99 -13.63 -9.93
CA GLY A 40 11.05 -13.50 -8.81
C GLY A 40 10.11 -12.30 -8.98
N HIS A 41 10.66 -11.14 -9.32
CA HIS A 41 9.87 -9.94 -9.62
C HIS A 41 8.89 -10.17 -10.77
N TYR A 42 9.37 -10.74 -11.87
CA TYR A 42 8.55 -11.07 -13.03
C TYR A 42 7.42 -12.05 -12.69
N LEU A 43 7.69 -13.10 -11.91
CA LEU A 43 6.70 -14.09 -11.51
C LEU A 43 5.61 -13.48 -10.62
N VAL A 44 5.97 -12.59 -9.68
CA VAL A 44 4.97 -11.87 -8.86
C VAL A 44 4.11 -10.97 -9.74
N ALA A 45 4.73 -10.19 -10.65
CA ALA A 45 4.00 -9.31 -11.56
C ALA A 45 3.05 -10.09 -12.50
N TRP A 46 3.53 -11.20 -13.06
CA TRP A 46 2.75 -12.11 -13.88
C TRP A 46 1.60 -12.76 -13.10
N GLY A 47 1.87 -13.22 -11.88
CA GLY A 47 0.86 -13.79 -10.98
C GLY A 47 -0.27 -12.81 -10.65
N ARG A 48 0.08 -11.54 -10.38
CA ARG A 48 -0.90 -10.46 -10.13
C ARG A 48 -1.81 -10.23 -11.33
N GLN A 49 -1.27 -10.21 -12.55
CA GLN A 49 -2.05 -10.04 -13.79
C GLN A 49 -2.93 -11.26 -14.11
N ARG A 50 -2.43 -12.47 -13.84
CA ARG A 50 -3.11 -13.72 -14.16
C ARG A 50 -4.30 -14.01 -13.24
N SER A 51 -4.24 -13.59 -11.98
CA SER A 51 -5.22 -13.95 -10.95
C SER A 51 -5.57 -12.79 -10.02
N GLN A 52 -6.85 -12.38 -10.06
CA GLN A 52 -7.42 -11.40 -9.13
C GLN A 52 -7.39 -11.85 -7.67
N ARG A 53 -7.33 -13.17 -7.40
CA ARG A 53 -7.16 -13.70 -6.04
C ARG A 53 -5.73 -13.53 -5.55
N PHE A 54 -4.74 -13.77 -6.43
CA PHE A 54 -3.33 -13.56 -6.10
C PHE A 54 -3.03 -12.08 -5.93
N ALA A 55 -3.57 -11.23 -6.80
CA ALA A 55 -3.47 -9.77 -6.64
C ALA A 55 -4.02 -9.29 -5.30
N ARG A 56 -5.21 -9.76 -4.88
CA ARG A 56 -5.78 -9.43 -3.56
C ARG A 56 -4.97 -9.96 -2.38
N LEU A 57 -4.30 -11.10 -2.54
CA LEU A 57 -3.44 -11.65 -1.49
C LEU A 57 -2.15 -10.84 -1.33
N VAL A 58 -1.53 -10.44 -2.44
CA VAL A 58 -0.24 -9.71 -2.45
C VAL A 58 -0.44 -8.22 -2.17
N ASP A 59 -1.49 -7.61 -2.72
CA ASP A 59 -1.72 -6.16 -2.65
C ASP A 59 -2.78 -5.76 -1.63
N GLY A 60 -3.49 -6.73 -1.05
CA GLY A 60 -4.68 -6.46 -0.25
C GLY A 60 -5.87 -6.02 -1.10
N THR A 61 -6.95 -5.68 -0.40
CA THR A 61 -8.20 -5.16 -0.99
C THR A 61 -8.48 -3.81 -0.32
N PRO A 62 -8.88 -2.77 -1.08
CA PRO A 62 -9.26 -1.50 -0.45
C PRO A 62 -10.46 -1.70 0.47
N LEU A 63 -10.45 -1.05 1.63
CA LEU A 63 -11.46 -1.22 2.68
C LEU A 63 -12.18 0.10 2.95
N LEU A 64 -13.50 0.06 3.02
CA LEU A 64 -14.32 1.23 3.32
C LEU A 64 -14.32 1.48 4.83
N LEU A 65 -13.79 2.63 5.24
CA LEU A 65 -13.70 3.04 6.65
C LEU A 65 -14.87 3.92 7.06
N LEU A 66 -15.35 4.77 6.15
CA LEU A 66 -16.50 5.65 6.36
C LEU A 66 -17.33 5.74 5.09
N GLU A 67 -18.65 5.70 5.24
CA GLU A 67 -19.60 5.81 4.13
C GLU A 67 -20.76 6.74 4.51
N ASN A 68 -21.04 7.74 3.67
CA ASN A 68 -22.10 8.73 3.88
C ASN A 68 -22.07 9.38 5.28
N GLY A 69 -20.87 9.66 5.79
CA GLY A 69 -20.68 10.25 7.13
C GLY A 69 -20.85 9.27 8.29
N GLN A 70 -21.03 7.96 8.03
CA GLN A 70 -21.16 6.93 9.05
C GLN A 70 -19.89 6.08 9.11
N TRP A 71 -19.31 5.95 10.31
CA TRP A 71 -18.15 5.10 10.56
C TRP A 71 -18.48 3.61 10.39
N ARG A 72 -17.59 2.88 9.72
CA ARG A 72 -17.66 1.41 9.64
C ARG A 72 -16.88 0.81 10.80
N SER A 73 -17.47 0.86 12.00
CA SER A 73 -16.83 0.49 13.27
C SER A 73 -16.25 -0.93 13.30
N GLU A 74 -16.88 -1.88 12.58
CA GLU A 74 -16.37 -3.24 12.44
C GLU A 74 -15.03 -3.25 11.68
N THR A 75 -14.97 -2.62 10.51
CA THR A 75 -13.74 -2.47 9.71
C THR A 75 -12.64 -1.73 10.48
N LEU A 76 -13.00 -0.65 11.19
CA LEU A 76 -12.05 0.14 11.99
C LEU A 76 -11.43 -0.71 13.10
N ARG A 77 -12.24 -1.52 13.78
CA ARG A 77 -11.77 -2.42 14.84
C ARG A 77 -10.91 -3.57 14.29
N GLU A 78 -11.29 -4.15 13.16
CA GLU A 78 -10.51 -5.21 12.51
C GLU A 78 -9.14 -4.72 12.04
N MET A 79 -9.08 -3.50 11.49
CA MET A 79 -7.85 -2.90 10.99
C MET A 79 -7.06 -2.14 12.06
N GLY A 80 -7.63 -1.91 13.24
CA GLY A 80 -7.00 -1.15 14.32
C GLY A 80 -6.76 0.32 13.97
N ILE A 81 -7.61 0.91 13.13
CA ILE A 81 -7.51 2.30 12.68
C ILE A 81 -8.36 3.19 13.59
N ALA A 82 -7.79 4.29 14.10
CA ALA A 82 -8.52 5.27 14.89
C ALA A 82 -9.23 6.30 13.99
N ASP A 83 -10.38 6.81 14.45
CA ASP A 83 -11.13 7.87 13.76
C ASP A 83 -10.24 9.12 13.55
N ASP A 84 -9.34 9.39 14.50
CA ASP A 84 -8.38 10.51 14.45
C ASP A 84 -7.39 10.40 13.28
N ASP A 85 -6.99 9.18 12.90
CA ASP A 85 -6.07 8.95 11.77
C ASP A 85 -6.78 9.28 10.44
N ILE A 86 -8.07 8.94 10.34
CA ILE A 86 -8.89 9.23 9.17
C ILE A 86 -9.14 10.74 9.08
N MET A 87 -9.42 11.39 10.21
CA MET A 87 -9.59 12.84 10.29
C MET A 87 -8.28 13.61 10.07
N ALA A 88 -7.12 13.02 10.37
CA ALA A 88 -5.83 13.57 9.97
C ALA A 88 -5.67 13.57 8.44
N SER A 89 -5.93 12.44 7.78
CA SER A 89 -5.89 12.35 6.31
C SER A 89 -6.92 13.28 5.64
N ALA A 90 -8.13 13.40 6.23
CA ALA A 90 -9.16 14.31 5.76
C ALA A 90 -8.68 15.78 5.82
N ARG A 91 -7.97 16.17 6.88
CA ARG A 91 -7.41 17.52 7.05
C ARG A 91 -6.31 17.82 6.03
N ASP A 92 -5.46 16.86 5.71
CA ASP A 92 -4.45 16.99 4.65
C ASP A 92 -5.10 17.23 3.27
N SER A 93 -6.31 16.70 3.07
CA SER A 93 -7.15 16.92 1.89
C SER A 93 -8.05 18.17 1.97
N GLY A 94 -7.92 18.99 3.02
CA GLY A 94 -8.67 20.23 3.21
C GLY A 94 -10.05 20.09 3.89
N ILE A 95 -10.42 18.89 4.34
CA ILE A 95 -11.68 18.62 5.04
C ILE A 95 -11.45 18.73 6.55
N GLN A 96 -12.03 19.74 7.19
CA GLN A 96 -11.76 20.04 8.60
C GLN A 96 -12.65 19.30 9.59
N ASN A 97 -13.82 18.84 9.16
CA ASN A 97 -14.84 18.27 10.01
C ASN A 97 -15.48 17.03 9.37
N LEU A 98 -16.09 16.19 10.23
CA LEU A 98 -16.76 14.97 9.80
C LEU A 98 -17.95 15.25 8.87
N GLU A 99 -18.61 16.40 9.03
CA GLU A 99 -19.75 16.80 8.22
C GLU A 99 -19.39 17.02 6.74
N GLY A 100 -18.16 17.49 6.49
CA GLY A 100 -17.59 17.65 5.15
C GLY A 100 -17.05 16.36 4.55
N LEU A 101 -16.97 15.26 5.30
CA LEU A 101 -16.43 13.98 4.86
C LEU A 101 -17.56 13.04 4.40
N GLN A 102 -17.58 12.70 3.11
CA GLN A 102 -18.57 11.78 2.54
C GLN A 102 -18.13 10.32 2.63
N SER A 103 -16.87 10.03 2.31
CA SER A 103 -16.33 8.68 2.40
C SER A 103 -14.84 8.69 2.72
N ALA A 104 -14.38 7.61 3.34
CA ALA A 104 -12.96 7.33 3.55
C ALA A 104 -12.67 5.86 3.22
N VAL A 105 -11.60 5.61 2.48
CA VAL A 105 -11.18 4.28 2.01
C VAL A 105 -9.72 4.06 2.37
N LEU A 106 -9.41 2.94 3.00
CA LEU A 106 -8.04 2.45 3.13
C LEU A 106 -7.60 1.81 1.83
N GLU A 107 -6.60 2.37 1.18
CA GLU A 107 -6.06 1.88 -0.08
C GLU A 107 -5.06 0.73 0.14
N ARG A 108 -4.74 0.04 -0.96
CA ARG A 108 -3.81 -1.11 -0.98
C ARG A 108 -2.39 -0.78 -0.53
N ASN A 109 -1.98 0.48 -0.69
CA ASN A 109 -0.68 0.98 -0.25
C ASN A 109 -0.67 1.40 1.23
N GLY A 110 -1.82 1.31 1.94
CA GLY A 110 -1.97 1.72 3.33
C GLY A 110 -2.34 3.19 3.52
N GLU A 111 -2.50 3.96 2.44
CA GLU A 111 -2.95 5.35 2.51
C GLU A 111 -4.46 5.43 2.68
N ILE A 112 -4.95 6.49 3.32
CA ILE A 112 -6.39 6.73 3.50
C ILE A 112 -6.84 7.77 2.48
N SER A 113 -7.59 7.35 1.48
CA SER A 113 -8.26 8.24 0.52
C SER A 113 -9.55 8.80 1.13
N THR A 114 -9.75 10.12 1.07
CA THR A 114 -10.96 10.79 1.58
C THR A 114 -11.72 11.53 0.46
N ALA A 115 -13.04 11.47 0.49
CA ALA A 115 -13.89 12.22 -0.44
C ALA A 115 -14.75 13.25 0.32
N ALA A 116 -14.71 14.50 -0.14
CA ALA A 116 -15.55 15.56 0.42
C ALA A 116 -17.01 15.40 -0.01
N LYS A 117 -17.92 15.80 0.88
CA LYS A 117 -19.35 15.88 0.59
C LYS A 117 -19.60 16.99 -0.42
N LYS A 118 -20.14 16.66 -1.59
CA LYS A 118 -20.58 17.67 -2.56
C LYS A 118 -21.71 18.48 -1.92
N GLU A 119 -21.52 19.79 -1.79
CA GLU A 119 -22.64 20.69 -1.60
C GLU A 119 -23.57 20.57 -2.82
N PRO A 120 -24.90 20.59 -2.65
CA PRO A 120 -25.81 20.62 -3.77
C PRO A 120 -25.47 21.84 -4.61
N SER A 121 -24.99 21.62 -5.83
CA SER A 121 -24.75 22.67 -6.81
C SER A 121 -26.04 23.45 -6.99
N SER A 122 -26.13 24.61 -6.35
CA SER A 122 -27.13 25.63 -6.63
C SER A 122 -26.85 26.15 -8.05
N GLU A 123 -27.36 25.44 -9.06
CA GLU A 123 -27.58 26.02 -10.38
C GLU A 123 -28.51 27.22 -10.19
N ARG A 124 -27.97 28.41 -10.43
CA ARG A 124 -28.72 29.66 -10.59
C ARG A 124 -28.77 30.00 -12.07
#